data_AF-A0A9Q5V6Y7-F1
#
_entry.id   AF-A0A9Q5V6Y7-F1
#
_cell.length_a   1.000
_cell.length_b   1.000
_cell.length_c   1.000
_cell.angle_alpha   90.00
_cell.angle_beta   90.00
_cell.angle_gamma   90.00
#
_symmetry.space_group_name_H-M   'P 1'
#
loop_
_entity.id
_entity.type
_entity.pdbx_description
1 polymer ?
#
loop_
_entity_poly.entity_id
_entity_poly.type
_entity_poly.pdbx_seq_one_letter_code
_entity_poly.pdbx_strand_id
1 'polypeptide(L)'
;MKIYIFLMILIIPYIASAMPLENTKVNMKVMVTIIPPLKLKVGNLNFDTLVKPITGKKMYQADTELYLYGAPKQSVKITLAKQVTIENKKNKLIVWLSLVNKKVILNRKGKAYSVITGAIKLTPLTKTGNYSGQTIITASYF
;
A
#
# COMPACT_ATOMS: atom_id res chain seq x y z
N MET A 1 -78.46 9.55 -37.76
CA MET A 1 -77.86 9.03 -36.50
C MET A 1 -76.35 9.05 -36.63
N LYS A 2 -75.68 10.00 -35.95
CA LYS A 2 -74.34 9.92 -35.34
C LYS A 2 -74.01 11.30 -34.79
N ILE A 3 -74.17 11.43 -33.48
CA ILE A 3 -73.78 12.59 -32.68
C ILE A 3 -72.27 12.47 -32.47
N TYR A 4 -71.51 13.45 -32.95
CA TYR A 4 -70.09 13.57 -32.61
C TYR A 4 -69.95 14.66 -31.56
N ILE A 5 -69.85 14.26 -30.29
CA ILE A 5 -69.48 15.16 -29.19
C ILE A 5 -67.96 15.29 -29.24
N PHE A 6 -67.48 16.46 -29.68
CA PHE A 6 -66.07 16.83 -29.53
C PHE A 6 -65.84 17.23 -28.07
N LEU A 7 -65.13 16.37 -27.34
CA LEU A 7 -64.65 16.65 -25.99
C LEU A 7 -63.43 17.60 -26.09
N MET A 8 -63.64 18.90 -25.91
CA MET A 8 -62.55 19.86 -25.72
C MET A 8 -61.93 19.64 -24.33
N ILE A 9 -60.82 18.89 -24.28
CA ILE A 9 -60.01 18.76 -23.06
C ILE A 9 -59.30 20.10 -22.84
N LEU A 10 -59.69 20.80 -21.77
CA LEU A 10 -59.01 22.00 -21.29
C LEU A 10 -57.65 21.57 -20.71
N ILE A 11 -56.57 21.75 -21.48
CA ILE A 11 -55.20 21.52 -21.00
C ILE A 11 -54.80 22.76 -20.20
N ILE A 12 -54.91 22.68 -18.87
CA ILE A 12 -54.33 23.68 -17.98
C ILE A 12 -52.81 23.44 -17.98
N PRO A 13 -51.97 24.38 -18.42
CA PRO A 13 -50.53 24.22 -18.31
C PRO A 13 -50.19 24.21 -16.81
N TYR A 14 -49.72 23.05 -16.32
CA TYR A 14 -49.12 22.95 -14.99
C TYR A 14 -47.80 23.74 -15.05
N ILE A 15 -47.85 25.02 -14.70
CA ILE A 15 -46.65 25.80 -14.43
C ILE A 15 -46.11 25.22 -13.12
N ALA A 16 -45.08 24.38 -13.22
CA ALA A 16 -44.29 24.01 -12.06
C ALA A 16 -43.62 25.28 -11.53
N SER A 17 -44.27 25.97 -10.61
CA SER A 17 -43.69 27.11 -9.92
C SER A 17 -42.61 26.58 -8.98
N ALA A 18 -41.34 26.76 -9.35
CA ALA A 18 -40.27 26.66 -8.39
C ALA A 18 -40.45 27.79 -7.37
N MET A 19 -40.90 27.45 -6.15
CA MET A 19 -41.01 28.43 -5.07
C MET A 19 -39.61 28.78 -4.58
N PRO A 20 -39.24 30.08 -4.48
CA PRO A 20 -37.96 30.48 -3.93
C PRO A 20 -37.86 30.04 -2.46
N LEU A 21 -36.67 29.61 -2.05
CA LEU A 21 -36.38 29.21 -0.68
C LEU A 21 -36.29 30.48 0.20
N GLU A 22 -37.43 31.10 0.52
CA GLU A 22 -37.47 32.33 1.32
C GLU A 22 -36.90 32.11 2.73
N ASN A 23 -36.25 33.15 3.29
CA ASN A 23 -35.74 33.26 4.66
C ASN A 23 -35.07 32.02 5.27
N THR A 24 -34.30 31.28 4.47
CA THR A 24 -33.64 30.05 4.94
C THR A 24 -32.16 30.30 5.27
N LYS A 25 -31.80 30.24 6.55
CA LYS A 25 -30.39 30.18 6.98
C LYS A 25 -29.85 28.76 6.85
N VAL A 26 -29.02 28.53 5.83
CA VAL A 26 -28.30 27.26 5.65
C VAL A 26 -26.97 27.35 6.39
N ASN A 27 -26.86 26.61 7.50
CA ASN A 27 -25.61 26.51 8.25
C ASN A 27 -24.93 25.17 7.96
N MET A 28 -23.76 25.22 7.32
CA MET A 28 -22.91 24.05 7.10
C MET A 28 -21.73 24.08 8.07
N LYS A 29 -21.60 23.04 8.89
CA LYS A 29 -20.41 22.85 9.73
C LYS A 29 -19.36 22.07 8.94
N VAL A 30 -18.27 22.74 8.57
CA VAL A 30 -17.12 22.12 7.91
C VAL A 30 -16.13 21.65 8.99
N MET A 31 -15.70 20.38 8.90
CA MET A 31 -14.63 19.84 9.74
C MET A 31 -13.44 19.44 8.85
N VAL A 32 -12.24 19.77 9.29
CA VAL A 32 -10.98 19.41 8.62
C VAL A 32 -10.19 18.50 9.56
N THR A 33 -9.75 17.35 9.04
CA THR A 33 -8.83 16.44 9.76
C THR A 33 -7.53 16.33 8.97
N ILE A 34 -6.41 16.64 9.61
CA ILE A 34 -5.07 16.55 9.01
C ILE A 34 -4.43 15.25 9.48
N ILE A 35 -4.09 14.37 8.53
CA ILE A 35 -3.35 13.14 8.82
C ILE A 35 -1.86 13.39 8.50
N PRO A 36 -0.95 13.32 9.49
CA PRO A 36 0.47 13.53 9.25
C PRO A 36 1.06 12.46 8.32
N PRO A 37 2.09 12.79 7.53
CA PRO A 37 2.75 11.84 6.65
C PRO A 37 3.40 10.70 7.42
N LEU A 38 3.47 9.53 6.78
CA LEU A 38 4.22 8.38 7.30
C LEU A 38 5.73 8.61 7.18
N LYS A 39 6.48 8.20 8.20
CA LYS A 39 7.94 8.10 8.16
C LYS A 39 8.34 6.65 8.35
N LEU A 40 9.32 6.20 7.56
CA LEU A 40 9.83 4.84 7.56
C LEU A 40 11.31 4.85 7.94
N LYS A 41 11.74 3.86 8.71
CA LYS A 41 13.16 3.59 8.98
C LYS A 41 13.40 2.10 8.80
N VAL A 42 14.38 1.72 8.00
CA VAL A 42 14.72 0.32 7.70
C VAL A 42 16.24 0.15 7.74
N GLY A 43 16.70 -0.98 8.27
CA GLY A 43 18.11 -1.36 8.23
C GLY A 43 18.49 -2.06 6.92
N ASN A 44 19.79 -2.22 6.68
CA ASN A 44 20.26 -3.05 5.58
C ASN A 44 19.94 -4.52 5.85
N LEU A 45 19.51 -5.23 4.81
CA LEU A 45 19.36 -6.68 4.83
C LEU A 45 20.73 -7.31 4.50
N ASN A 46 21.46 -7.75 5.52
CA ASN A 46 22.80 -8.31 5.38
C ASN A 46 22.80 -9.83 5.60
N PHE A 47 23.40 -10.57 4.67
CA PHE A 47 23.51 -12.04 4.73
C PHE A 47 24.85 -12.52 5.30
N ASP A 48 25.73 -11.60 5.70
CA ASP A 48 27.10 -11.88 6.12
C ASP A 48 27.88 -12.71 5.06
N THR A 49 28.98 -13.34 5.48
CA THR A 49 29.79 -14.17 4.58
C THR A 49 29.09 -15.51 4.33
N LEU A 50 28.70 -15.74 3.07
CA LEU A 50 28.04 -16.97 2.65
C LEU A 50 29.02 -17.97 2.03
N VAL A 51 28.86 -19.25 2.38
CA VAL A 51 29.65 -20.35 1.80
C VAL A 51 28.78 -21.15 0.82
N LYS A 52 29.22 -21.26 -0.44
CA LYS A 52 28.50 -22.09 -1.42
C LYS A 52 28.66 -23.58 -1.08
N PRO A 53 27.63 -24.43 -1.31
CA PRO A 53 27.75 -25.86 -1.07
C PRO A 53 28.65 -26.52 -2.14
N ILE A 54 29.28 -27.65 -1.79
CA ILE A 54 30.08 -28.47 -2.73
C ILE A 54 29.14 -29.25 -3.66
N THR A 55 28.03 -29.76 -3.14
CA THR A 55 26.99 -30.48 -3.88
C THR A 55 25.59 -29.96 -3.51
N GLY A 56 24.61 -30.11 -4.40
CA GLY A 56 23.22 -29.74 -4.11
C GLY A 56 22.96 -28.23 -4.03
N LYS A 57 22.08 -27.83 -3.10
CA LYS A 57 21.60 -26.45 -2.93
C LYS A 57 21.61 -26.10 -1.44
N LYS A 58 21.96 -24.87 -1.09
CA LYS A 58 21.89 -24.36 0.29
C LYS A 58 21.12 -23.05 0.34
N MET A 59 20.21 -22.95 1.30
CA MET A 59 19.42 -21.74 1.55
C MET A 59 20.07 -20.93 2.69
N TYR A 60 20.02 -19.61 2.54
CA TYR A 60 20.44 -18.65 3.54
C TYR A 60 19.33 -17.64 3.76
N GLN A 61 19.21 -17.14 4.99
CA GLN A 61 18.20 -16.16 5.38
C GLN A 61 18.85 -15.03 6.18
N ALA A 62 18.27 -13.85 6.04
CA ALA A 62 18.62 -12.68 6.82
C ALA A 62 17.34 -11.88 7.11
N ASP A 63 17.35 -11.15 8.22
CA ASP A 63 16.23 -10.32 8.65
C ASP A 63 16.67 -8.86 8.81
N THR A 64 15.74 -7.94 8.57
CA THR A 64 15.90 -6.52 8.93
C THR A 64 14.59 -5.97 9.46
N GLU A 65 14.70 -5.06 10.41
CA GLU A 65 13.55 -4.41 11.04
C GLU A 65 13.10 -3.19 10.22
N LEU A 66 11.79 -3.09 10.03
CA LEU A 66 11.11 -1.94 9.44
C LEU A 66 10.28 -1.23 10.53
N TYR A 67 10.67 -0.01 10.84
CA TYR A 67 9.99 0.86 11.79
C TYR A 67 9.10 1.87 11.06
N LEU A 68 7.88 2.03 11.55
CA LEU A 68 6.88 2.94 11.01
C LEU A 68 6.48 3.98 12.05
N TYR A 69 6.38 5.23 11.62
CA TYR A 69 5.94 6.36 12.43
C TYR A 69 4.87 7.16 11.68
N GLY A 70 3.78 7.50 12.35
CA GLY A 70 2.67 8.24 11.77
C GLY A 70 1.59 8.61 12.77
N ALA A 71 0.36 8.79 12.27
CA ALA A 71 -0.80 9.11 13.08
C ALA A 71 -1.20 7.95 14.03
N PRO A 72 -1.41 8.20 15.33
CA PRO A 72 -1.80 7.15 16.28
C PRO A 72 -3.08 6.41 15.86
N LYS A 73 -3.12 5.10 16.14
CA LYS A 73 -4.27 4.21 15.87
C LYS A 73 -4.66 4.07 14.40
N GLN A 74 -3.91 4.65 13.46
CA GLN A 74 -4.16 4.46 12.03
C GLN A 74 -3.61 3.12 11.55
N SER A 75 -4.33 2.52 10.60
CA SER A 75 -3.90 1.30 9.92
C SER A 75 -2.98 1.66 8.76
N VAL A 76 -1.89 0.90 8.60
CA VAL A 76 -0.87 1.11 7.57
C VAL A 76 -0.67 -0.17 6.78
N LYS A 77 -0.76 -0.07 5.46
CA LYS A 77 -0.48 -1.15 4.51
C LYS A 77 0.93 -0.98 3.99
N ILE A 78 1.71 -2.06 4.02
CA ILE A 78 3.10 -2.10 3.59
C ILE A 78 3.18 -3.01 2.35
N THR A 79 3.86 -2.52 1.32
CA THR A 79 4.09 -3.23 0.07
C THR A 79 5.59 -3.34 -0.19
N LEU A 80 6.03 -4.54 -0.56
CA LEU A 80 7.41 -4.88 -0.86
C LEU A 80 7.42 -5.86 -2.05
N ALA A 81 8.42 -5.74 -2.92
CA ALA A 81 8.61 -6.70 -4.01
C ALA A 81 8.88 -8.10 -3.45
N LYS A 82 8.28 -9.15 -4.04
CA LYS A 82 8.50 -10.53 -3.58
C LYS A 82 9.92 -11.04 -3.87
N GLN A 83 10.58 -10.45 -4.85
CA GLN A 83 11.92 -10.84 -5.29
C GLN A 83 12.69 -9.60 -5.70
N VAL A 84 14.00 -9.61 -5.43
CA VAL A 84 14.94 -8.60 -5.93
C VAL A 84 16.17 -9.30 -6.50
N THR A 85 16.70 -8.76 -7.58
CA THR A 85 17.95 -9.22 -8.16
C THR A 85 19.10 -8.43 -7.53
N ILE A 86 20.10 -9.14 -7.01
CA ILE A 86 21.37 -8.57 -6.56
C ILE A 86 22.47 -8.98 -7.54
N GLU A 87 23.44 -8.11 -7.73
CA GLU A 87 24.42 -8.25 -8.82
C GLU A 87 25.85 -8.16 -8.31
N ASN A 88 26.73 -8.94 -8.96
CA ASN A 88 28.18 -8.87 -8.85
C ASN A 88 28.74 -8.90 -10.28
N LYS A 89 29.06 -7.71 -10.82
CA LYS A 89 29.42 -7.53 -12.24
C LYS A 89 28.32 -8.11 -13.14
N LYS A 90 28.63 -9.14 -13.93
CA LYS A 90 27.67 -9.82 -14.83
C LYS A 90 26.87 -10.94 -14.15
N ASN A 91 27.21 -11.31 -12.91
CA ASN A 91 26.56 -12.40 -12.19
C ASN A 91 25.37 -11.87 -11.39
N LYS A 92 24.28 -12.62 -11.36
CA LYS A 92 23.04 -12.24 -10.70
C LYS A 92 22.60 -13.31 -9.71
N LEU A 93 22.03 -12.89 -8.59
CA LEU A 93 21.33 -13.75 -7.63
C LEU A 93 19.95 -13.17 -7.34
N ILE A 94 19.01 -14.06 -7.04
CA ILE A 94 17.66 -13.68 -6.63
C ILE A 94 17.59 -13.78 -5.12
N VAL A 95 17.13 -12.69 -4.50
CA VAL A 95 16.72 -12.65 -3.10
C VAL A 95 15.20 -12.72 -3.06
N TRP A 96 14.65 -13.76 -2.44
CA TRP A 96 13.23 -13.84 -2.14
C TRP A 96 12.94 -13.06 -0.87
N LEU A 97 12.07 -12.07 -0.98
CA LEU A 97 11.71 -11.20 0.12
C LEU A 97 10.32 -11.54 0.64
N SER A 98 10.18 -11.50 1.95
CA SER A 98 8.92 -11.67 2.66
C SER A 98 8.81 -10.64 3.78
N LEU A 99 7.58 -10.37 4.19
CA LEU A 99 7.26 -9.41 5.24
C LEU A 99 6.28 -10.08 6.19
N VAL A 100 6.61 -10.12 7.48
CA VAL A 100 5.78 -10.79 8.50
C VAL A 100 4.39 -10.16 8.56
N ASN A 101 4.33 -8.83 8.67
CA ASN A 101 3.06 -8.09 8.75
C ASN A 101 2.95 -7.09 7.60
N LYS A 102 2.08 -7.36 6.62
CA LYS A 102 1.75 -6.45 5.51
C LYS A 102 0.75 -5.36 5.88
N LYS A 103 0.06 -5.54 7.01
CA LYS A 103 -0.87 -4.58 7.58
C LYS A 103 -0.55 -4.46 9.06
N VAL A 104 -0.35 -3.23 9.54
CA VAL A 104 -0.04 -2.94 10.94
C VAL A 104 -0.93 -1.80 11.43
N ILE A 105 -1.24 -1.80 12.71
CA ILE A 105 -1.94 -0.68 13.36
C ILE A 105 -0.91 0.08 14.19
N LEU A 106 -0.79 1.38 13.95
CA LEU A 106 0.09 2.24 14.73
C LEU A 106 -0.43 2.34 16.17
N ASN A 107 0.47 2.20 17.14
CA ASN A 107 0.10 2.26 18.55
C ASN A 107 -0.34 3.69 18.97
N ARG A 108 -0.64 3.88 20.27
CA ARG A 108 -1.05 5.18 20.82
C ARG A 108 -0.01 6.29 20.65
N LYS A 109 1.26 5.95 20.42
CA LYS A 109 2.37 6.87 20.14
C LYS A 109 2.65 7.02 18.63
N GLY A 110 1.80 6.46 17.77
CA GLY A 110 2.00 6.51 16.32
C GLY A 110 3.12 5.62 15.81
N LYS A 111 3.50 4.56 16.53
CA LYS A 111 4.62 3.66 16.16
C LYS A 111 4.14 2.25 15.85
N ALA A 112 4.77 1.59 14.86
CA ALA A 112 4.68 0.15 14.65
C ALA A 112 6.01 -0.40 14.13
N TYR A 113 6.14 -1.72 14.15
CA TYR A 113 7.28 -2.44 13.60
C TYR A 113 6.82 -3.62 12.75
N SER A 114 7.64 -3.99 11.76
CA SER A 114 7.49 -5.21 10.97
C SER A 114 8.89 -5.75 10.66
N VAL A 115 8.98 -7.01 10.25
CA VAL A 115 10.25 -7.67 9.91
C VAL A 115 10.23 -8.07 8.45
N ILE A 116 11.29 -7.69 7.73
CA ILE A 116 11.55 -8.12 6.36
C ILE A 116 12.57 -9.25 6.42
N THR A 117 12.19 -10.40 5.88
CA THR A 117 13.08 -11.55 5.73
C THR A 117 13.46 -11.70 4.28
N GLY A 118 14.76 -11.78 4.01
CA GLY A 118 15.28 -12.18 2.72
C GLY A 118 15.83 -13.59 2.75
N ALA A 119 15.65 -14.32 1.65
CA ALA A 119 16.22 -15.63 1.45
C ALA A 119 17.00 -15.69 0.13
N ILE A 120 18.16 -16.35 0.15
CA ILE A 120 19.00 -16.60 -1.03
C ILE A 120 19.30 -18.09 -1.13
N LYS A 121 19.37 -18.60 -2.36
CA LYS A 121 19.72 -19.98 -2.66
C LYS A 121 21.04 -20.03 -3.40
N LEU A 122 22.02 -20.73 -2.83
CA LEU A 122 23.33 -20.95 -3.46
C LEU A 122 23.45 -22.37 -4.00
N THR A 123 24.22 -22.50 -5.08
CA THR A 123 24.62 -23.77 -5.69
C THR A 123 26.13 -23.81 -5.87
N PRO A 124 26.74 -24.97 -6.18
CA PRO A 124 28.18 -25.04 -6.47
C PRO A 124 28.61 -24.13 -7.63
N LEU A 125 27.68 -23.84 -8.55
CA LEU A 125 27.89 -22.98 -9.72
C LEU A 125 27.81 -21.48 -9.40
N THR A 126 27.29 -21.10 -8.23
CA THR A 126 27.25 -19.69 -7.81
C THR A 126 28.68 -19.12 -7.79
N LYS A 127 28.86 -17.97 -8.44
CA LYS A 127 30.15 -17.28 -8.51
C LYS A 127 30.41 -16.55 -7.19
N THR A 128 31.68 -16.57 -6.77
CA THR A 128 32.11 -15.86 -5.56
C THR A 128 32.25 -14.37 -5.83
N GLY A 129 31.94 -13.56 -4.82
CA GLY A 129 32.20 -12.13 -4.77
C GLY A 129 31.09 -11.36 -4.06
N ASN A 130 31.17 -10.04 -4.09
CA ASN A 130 30.26 -9.17 -3.36
C ASN A 130 29.04 -8.86 -4.22
N TYR A 131 27.86 -9.30 -3.77
CA TYR A 131 26.59 -9.04 -4.42
C TYR A 131 25.85 -7.91 -3.71
N SER A 132 25.32 -6.96 -4.46
CA SER A 132 24.53 -5.84 -3.92
C SER A 132 23.32 -5.55 -4.80
N GLY A 133 22.27 -4.99 -4.21
CA GLY A 133 21.08 -4.53 -4.94
C GLY A 133 20.19 -3.70 -4.04
N GLN A 134 19.09 -3.21 -4.58
CA GLN A 134 18.14 -2.36 -3.87
C GLN A 134 16.70 -2.71 -4.22
N THR A 135 15.78 -2.44 -3.31
CA THR A 135 14.35 -2.61 -3.50
C THR A 135 13.60 -1.44 -2.88
N ILE A 136 12.35 -1.25 -3.28
CA ILE A 136 11.50 -0.17 -2.79
C ILE A 136 10.45 -0.75 -1.84
N ILE A 137 10.32 -0.12 -0.67
CA ILE A 137 9.25 -0.38 0.28
C ILE A 137 8.28 0.79 0.22
N THR A 138 7.00 0.50 0.08
CA THR A 138 5.93 1.51 0.08
C THR A 138 5.02 1.29 1.27
N ALA A 139 4.66 2.36 1.98
CA ALA A 139 3.66 2.31 3.05
C ALA A 139 2.61 3.40 2.87
N SER A 140 1.35 3.07 3.14
CA SER A 140 0.22 4.00 3.04
C SER A 140 -0.77 3.76 4.17
N TYR A 141 -1.46 4.81 4.62
CA TYR A 141 -2.67 4.63 5.42
C TYR A 141 -3.73 3.87 4.61
N PHE A 142 -4.60 3.12 5.28
CA PHE A 142 -5.72 2.42 4.65
C PHE A 142 -6.90 2.25 5.61
#